data_AF-A0A7C4NWX3-F1
#
_entry.id   AF-A0A7C4NWX3-F1
#
_cell.length_a   1.000
_cell.length_b   1.000
_cell.length_c   1.000
_cell.angle_alpha   90.00
_cell.angle_beta   90.00
_cell.angle_gamma   90.00
#
_symmetry.space_group_name_H-M   'P 1'
#
loop_
_entity.id
_entity.type
_entity.pdbx_description
1 polymer ?
#
loop_
_entity_poly.entity_id
_entity_poly.type
_entity_poly.pdbx_seq_one_letter_code
_entity_poly.pdbx_strand_id
1 'polypeptide(L)'
;MPVVLGEDTHHVFSQENKPLPQPLTEQFIAPLESEEPDELVEYVPCFSIEGTEGFAALVWWRAGLLTYEYVLATFTLKGEPIDHRVIAYTRVKGNRVHRAMATIDEDWNIFIAEGEASGKDDSFDPTTSRMCEWELMLDGRIV
;
A
#
# COMPACT_ATOMS: atom_id res chain seq x y z
N MET A 1 4.67 -17.07 -1.78
CA MET A 1 3.62 -16.58 -2.68
C MET A 1 3.98 -15.18 -3.17
N PRO A 2 4.21 -14.97 -4.47
CA PRO A 2 4.36 -13.64 -5.03
C PRO A 2 2.98 -12.96 -5.23
N VAL A 3 2.89 -11.66 -4.97
CA VAL A 3 1.64 -10.87 -5.11
C VAL A 3 1.89 -9.62 -5.94
N VAL A 4 0.97 -9.31 -6.86
CA VAL A 4 1.00 -8.08 -7.68
C VAL A 4 -0.16 -7.17 -7.28
N LEU A 5 0.16 -5.94 -6.90
CA LEU A 5 -0.78 -4.88 -6.54
C LEU A 5 -0.82 -3.84 -7.66
N GLY A 6 -1.99 -3.70 -8.29
CA GLY A 6 -2.22 -2.79 -9.41
C GLY A 6 -3.58 -2.10 -9.35
N GLU A 7 -3.95 -1.46 -10.46
CA GLU A 7 -5.18 -0.66 -10.55
C GLU A 7 -6.44 -1.51 -10.39
N ASP A 8 -6.51 -2.75 -10.87
CA ASP A 8 -7.74 -3.56 -10.76
C ASP A 8 -7.86 -4.33 -9.44
N THR A 9 -6.77 -4.45 -8.67
CA THR A 9 -6.73 -5.32 -7.49
C THR A 9 -7.61 -4.80 -6.35
N HIS A 10 -7.87 -3.50 -6.28
CA HIS A 10 -8.70 -2.91 -5.20
C HIS A 10 -10.17 -3.30 -5.32
N HIS A 11 -10.65 -3.59 -6.53
CA HIS A 11 -12.03 -3.99 -6.75
C HIS A 11 -12.32 -5.35 -6.11
N VAL A 12 -11.34 -6.27 -6.18
CA VAL A 12 -11.42 -7.60 -5.54
C VAL A 12 -11.44 -7.43 -4.01
N PHE A 13 -10.48 -6.70 -3.44
CA PHE A 13 -10.41 -6.52 -2.00
C PHE A 13 -11.63 -5.78 -1.42
N SER A 14 -12.17 -4.78 -2.13
CA SER A 14 -13.36 -4.05 -1.67
C SER A 14 -14.65 -4.87 -1.70
N GLN A 15 -14.72 -5.90 -2.57
CA GLN A 15 -15.87 -6.80 -2.61
C GLN A 15 -15.76 -7.92 -1.59
N GLU A 16 -14.55 -8.43 -1.35
CA GLU A 16 -14.33 -9.60 -0.50
C GLU A 16 -14.06 -9.24 0.97
N ASN A 17 -13.39 -8.11 1.22
CA ASN A 17 -12.98 -7.70 2.55
C ASN A 17 -13.81 -6.51 3.05
N LYS A 18 -14.24 -6.60 4.32
CA LYS A 18 -14.92 -5.48 4.99
C LYS A 18 -13.89 -4.42 5.39
N PRO A 19 -14.23 -3.12 5.26
CA PRO A 19 -13.41 -2.06 5.84
C PRO A 19 -13.12 -2.30 7.32
N LEU A 20 -11.93 -1.89 7.75
CA LEU A 20 -11.51 -1.98 9.14
C LEU A 20 -12.42 -1.10 10.01
N PRO A 21 -12.88 -1.62 11.16
CA PRO A 21 -13.66 -0.83 12.09
C PRO A 21 -12.79 0.25 12.73
N GLN A 22 -13.41 1.40 13.03
CA GLN A 22 -12.76 2.59 13.58
C GLN A 22 -11.80 2.35 14.77
N PRO A 23 -12.12 1.48 15.76
CA PRO A 23 -11.19 1.23 16.86
C PRO A 23 -9.84 0.64 16.41
N LEU A 24 -9.82 -0.17 15.33
CA LEU A 24 -8.58 -0.72 14.80
C LEU A 24 -7.79 0.32 14.01
N THR A 25 -8.46 1.19 13.27
CA THR A 25 -7.79 2.26 12.52
C THR A 25 -7.18 3.28 13.48
N GLU A 26 -7.89 3.65 14.55
CA GLU A 26 -7.37 4.55 15.59
C GLU A 26 -6.19 3.94 16.35
N GLN A 27 -6.23 2.63 16.63
CA GLN A 27 -5.18 1.97 17.41
C GLN A 27 -3.91 1.68 16.59
N PHE A 28 -4.05 1.24 15.33
CA PHE A 28 -2.93 0.68 14.56
C PHE A 28 -2.52 1.51 13.34
N ILE A 29 -3.44 2.30 12.77
CA ILE A 29 -3.16 3.08 11.55
C ILE A 29 -2.87 4.53 11.89
N ALA A 30 -3.67 5.16 12.75
CA ALA A 30 -3.47 6.55 13.14
C ALA A 30 -2.08 6.86 13.72
N PRO A 31 -1.41 5.95 14.48
CA PRO A 31 -0.03 6.19 14.93
C PRO A 31 1.03 6.20 13.82
N LEU A 32 0.71 5.64 12.65
CA LEU A 32 1.59 5.61 11.49
C LEU A 32 1.43 6.87 10.61
N GLU A 33 0.24 7.46 10.61
CA GLU A 33 -0.05 8.65 9.81
C GLU A 33 0.37 9.94 10.54
N SER A 34 0.92 10.90 9.79
CA SER A 34 1.36 12.19 10.33
C SER A 34 0.22 13.23 10.40
N GLU A 35 -0.92 12.93 9.78
CA GLU A 35 -2.10 13.79 9.68
C GLU A 35 -3.30 13.09 10.32
N GLU A 36 -4.27 13.86 10.81
CA GLU A 36 -5.49 13.27 11.35
C GLU A 36 -6.25 12.53 10.23
N PRO A 37 -6.76 11.31 10.50
CA PRO A 37 -7.49 10.54 9.51
C PRO A 37 -8.73 11.32 9.07
N ASP A 38 -8.82 11.60 7.76
CA ASP A 38 -10.00 12.20 7.14
C ASP A 38 -11.18 11.22 7.26
N GLU A 39 -12.33 11.71 7.73
CA GLU A 39 -13.56 10.93 7.93
C GLU A 39 -14.06 10.25 6.65
N LEU A 40 -13.58 10.68 5.48
CA LEU A 40 -13.91 10.12 4.18
C LEU A 40 -12.95 9.00 3.72
N VAL A 41 -11.95 8.65 4.53
CA VAL A 41 -10.95 7.62 4.19
C VAL A 41 -11.37 6.27 4.73
N GLU A 42 -11.48 5.29 3.83
CA GLU A 42 -11.72 3.90 4.19
C GLU A 42 -10.42 3.09 4.14
N TYR A 43 -10.24 2.22 5.13
CA TYR A 43 -9.11 1.29 5.19
C TYR A 43 -9.62 -0.14 5.00
N VAL A 44 -9.24 -0.80 3.91
CA VAL A 44 -9.66 -2.17 3.61
C VAL A 44 -8.45 -3.09 3.78
N PRO A 45 -8.50 -4.09 4.66
CA PRO A 45 -7.39 -5.03 4.79
C PRO A 45 -7.26 -5.85 3.51
N CYS A 46 -6.03 -6.10 3.05
CA CYS A 46 -5.78 -6.88 1.85
C CYS A 46 -5.28 -8.28 2.23
N PHE A 47 -4.09 -8.36 2.83
CA PHE A 47 -3.45 -9.61 3.24
C PHE A 47 -2.31 -9.35 4.22
N SER A 48 -1.83 -10.41 4.86
CA SER A 48 -0.58 -10.42 5.63
C SER A 48 0.54 -11.11 4.84
N ILE A 49 1.78 -10.70 5.01
CA ILE A 49 2.94 -11.42 4.44
C ILE A 49 3.20 -12.66 5.31
N GLU A 50 3.32 -13.82 4.67
CA GLU A 50 3.62 -15.08 5.34
C GLU A 50 5.12 -15.20 5.70
N GLY A 51 5.44 -16.05 6.67
CA GLY A 51 6.83 -16.32 7.09
C GLY A 51 7.44 -15.27 8.02
N THR A 52 6.70 -14.21 8.38
CA THR A 52 7.16 -13.18 9.32
C THR A 52 6.86 -13.60 10.76
N GLU A 53 7.50 -14.65 11.28
CA GLU A 53 7.18 -15.16 12.63
C GLU A 53 7.61 -14.22 13.77
N GLY A 54 8.59 -13.35 13.50
CA GLY A 54 9.11 -12.38 14.48
C GLY A 54 8.34 -11.06 14.56
N PHE A 55 7.47 -10.76 13.58
CA PHE A 55 6.74 -9.50 13.47
C PHE A 55 5.51 -9.66 12.55
N ALA A 56 4.46 -8.88 12.74
CA ALA A 56 3.33 -8.91 11.83
C ALA A 56 3.55 -7.94 10.65
N ALA A 57 3.50 -8.43 9.41
CA ALA A 57 3.48 -7.59 8.20
C ALA A 57 2.09 -7.61 7.57
N LEU A 58 1.46 -6.43 7.47
CA LEU A 58 0.10 -6.26 6.98
C LEU A 58 0.07 -5.29 5.81
N VAL A 59 -0.68 -5.66 4.77
CA VAL A 59 -1.01 -4.79 3.65
C VAL A 59 -2.48 -4.42 3.72
N TRP A 60 -2.78 -3.13 3.64
CA TRP A 60 -4.14 -2.62 3.46
C TRP A 60 -4.21 -1.63 2.32
N TRP A 61 -5.41 -1.44 1.82
CA TRP A 61 -5.76 -0.43 0.86
C TRP A 61 -6.40 0.77 1.57
N ARG A 62 -5.86 1.96 1.34
CA ARG A 62 -6.41 3.23 1.79
C ARG A 62 -7.14 3.90 0.63
N ALA A 63 -8.45 4.04 0.77
CA ALA A 63 -9.31 4.67 -0.22
C ALA A 63 -9.65 6.09 0.22
N GLY A 64 -8.88 7.06 -0.28
CA GLY A 64 -9.14 8.48 -0.10
C GLY A 64 -9.70 9.15 -1.35
N LEU A 65 -10.03 10.43 -1.25
CA LEU A 65 -10.52 11.20 -2.39
C LEU A 65 -9.41 11.38 -3.44
N LEU A 66 -9.60 10.79 -4.62
CA LEU A 66 -8.65 10.83 -5.75
C LEU A 66 -7.23 10.29 -5.43
N THR A 67 -7.09 9.63 -4.28
CA THR A 67 -5.83 9.12 -3.75
C THR A 67 -6.07 7.74 -3.17
N TYR A 68 -5.61 6.73 -3.89
CA TYR A 68 -5.79 5.32 -3.57
C TYR A 68 -4.41 4.69 -3.34
N GLU A 69 -4.18 4.08 -2.20
CA GLU A 69 -2.83 3.64 -1.81
C GLU A 69 -2.85 2.26 -1.17
N TYR A 70 -1.87 1.44 -1.51
CA TYR A 70 -1.56 0.23 -0.77
C TYR A 70 -0.42 0.52 0.18
N VAL A 71 -0.67 0.30 1.47
CA VAL A 71 0.29 0.51 2.54
C VAL A 71 0.70 -0.84 3.07
N LEU A 72 2.01 -1.10 3.09
CA LEU A 72 2.62 -2.16 3.87
C LEU A 72 3.07 -1.56 5.20
N ALA A 73 2.65 -2.14 6.31
CA ALA A 73 3.22 -1.82 7.61
C ALA A 73 3.58 -3.06 8.40
N THR A 74 4.56 -2.89 9.26
CA THR A 74 5.09 -3.92 10.14
C THR A 74 4.90 -3.54 11.59
N PHE A 75 4.58 -4.53 12.40
CA PHE A 75 4.31 -4.37 13.82
C PHE A 75 5.04 -5.45 14.60
N THR A 76 5.46 -5.16 15.83
CA THR A 76 5.89 -6.19 16.77
C THR A 76 4.72 -7.14 17.04
N LEU A 77 4.99 -8.33 17.57
CA LEU A 77 3.93 -9.28 17.97
C LEU A 77 3.01 -8.72 19.08
N LYS A 78 3.38 -7.60 19.70
CA LYS A 78 2.56 -6.87 20.67
C LYS A 78 1.67 -5.79 20.03
N GLY A 79 1.80 -5.59 18.71
CA GLY A 79 1.05 -4.59 17.96
C GLY A 79 1.69 -3.20 17.95
N GLU A 80 2.95 -3.05 18.36
CA GLU A 80 3.67 -1.77 18.29
C GLU A 80 4.22 -1.56 16.87
N PRO A 81 4.08 -0.38 16.26
CA PRO A 81 4.56 -0.15 14.90
C PRO A 81 6.10 -0.21 14.81
N ILE A 82 6.60 -0.87 13.76
CA ILE A 82 8.03 -0.97 13.45
C ILE A 82 8.37 -0.04 12.28
N ASP A 83 7.71 -0.24 11.13
CA ASP A 83 7.92 0.55 9.91
C ASP A 83 6.66 0.52 9.04
N HIS A 84 6.52 1.46 8.11
CA HIS A 84 5.45 1.45 7.11
C HIS A 84 5.85 2.19 5.83
N ARG A 85 5.33 1.74 4.69
CA ARG A 85 5.54 2.34 3.38
C ARG A 85 4.33 2.20 2.47
N VAL A 86 4.08 3.23 1.66
CA VAL A 86 3.18 3.14 0.51
C VAL A 86 3.92 2.40 -0.60
N ILE A 87 3.44 1.21 -0.95
CA ILE A 87 4.11 0.33 -1.93
C ILE A 87 3.49 0.42 -3.33
N ALA A 88 2.19 0.72 -3.44
CA ALA A 88 1.51 0.94 -4.70
C ALA A 88 0.46 2.04 -4.54
N TYR A 89 0.14 2.78 -5.60
CA TYR A 89 -0.82 3.87 -5.51
C TYR A 89 -1.41 4.28 -6.86
N THR A 90 -2.56 4.95 -6.80
CA THR A 90 -3.12 5.78 -7.87
C THR A 90 -3.50 7.14 -7.29
N ARG A 91 -2.86 8.20 -7.77
CA ARG A 91 -3.06 9.57 -7.30
C ARG A 91 -3.40 10.46 -8.48
N VAL A 92 -4.57 11.09 -8.44
CA VAL A 92 -4.99 12.04 -9.47
C VAL A 92 -4.70 13.46 -8.98
N LYS A 93 -3.82 14.18 -9.70
CA LYS A 93 -3.48 15.58 -9.43
C LYS A 93 -3.79 16.43 -10.65
N GLY A 94 -4.90 17.18 -10.60
CA GLY A 94 -5.37 17.98 -11.72
C GLY A 94 -5.75 17.10 -12.92
N ASN A 95 -5.00 17.20 -14.03
CA ASN A 95 -5.23 16.41 -15.24
C ASN A 95 -4.19 15.28 -15.44
N ARG A 96 -3.43 14.95 -14.39
CA ARG A 96 -2.38 13.93 -14.40
C ARG A 96 -2.74 12.82 -13.43
N VAL A 97 -2.50 11.58 -13.85
CA VAL A 97 -2.69 10.39 -13.04
C VAL A 97 -1.31 9.80 -12.78
N HIS A 98 -0.90 9.76 -11.52
CA HIS A 98 0.32 9.08 -11.09
C HIS A 98 -0.05 7.68 -10.61
N ARG A 99 0.63 6.68 -11.13
CA ARG A 99 0.38 5.28 -10.79
C ARG A 99 1.68 4.61 -10.36
N ALA A 100 1.59 3.74 -9.37
CA ALA A 100 2.65 2.82 -9.00
C ALA A 100 2.07 1.43 -8.77
N MET A 101 2.73 0.43 -9.32
CA MET A 101 2.40 -0.99 -9.13
C MET A 101 3.51 -1.63 -8.31
N ALA A 102 3.13 -2.52 -7.38
CA ALA A 102 4.06 -3.28 -6.56
C ALA A 102 4.00 -4.76 -6.89
N THR A 103 5.16 -5.42 -6.90
CA THR A 103 5.28 -6.88 -6.87
C THR A 103 6.07 -7.26 -5.64
N ILE A 104 5.49 -8.10 -4.79
CA ILE A 104 6.18 -8.69 -3.63
C ILE A 104 6.52 -10.12 -3.99
N ASP A 105 7.79 -10.52 -3.86
CA ASP A 105 8.23 -11.89 -4.12
C ASP A 105 8.26 -12.77 -2.85
N GLU A 106 8.77 -14.00 -2.98
CA GLU A 106 8.81 -14.97 -1.89
C GLU A 106 9.91 -14.71 -0.87
N ASP A 107 10.92 -13.92 -1.24
CA ASP A 107 12.04 -13.52 -0.40
C ASP A 107 11.78 -12.14 0.26
N TRP A 108 10.55 -11.64 0.13
CA TRP A 108 10.07 -10.34 0.63
C TRP A 108 10.73 -9.11 -0.02
N ASN A 109 11.21 -9.26 -1.24
CA ASN A 109 11.59 -8.10 -2.06
C ASN A 109 10.33 -7.46 -2.65
N ILE A 110 10.31 -6.14 -2.64
CA ILE A 110 9.20 -5.31 -3.09
C ILE A 110 9.68 -4.49 -4.29
N PHE A 111 9.26 -4.89 -5.47
CA PHE A 111 9.55 -4.19 -6.72
C PHE A 111 8.42 -3.22 -7.04
N ILE A 112 8.74 -1.94 -7.15
CA ILE A 112 7.77 -0.88 -7.45
C ILE A 112 8.10 -0.27 -8.80
N ALA A 113 7.13 -0.28 -9.71
CA ALA A 113 7.20 0.44 -10.97
C ALA A 113 6.20 1.59 -10.93
N GLU A 114 6.70 2.83 -10.98
CA GLU A 114 5.88 4.04 -11.03
C GLU A 114 5.96 4.73 -12.39
N GLY A 115 4.90 5.47 -12.74
CA GLY A 115 4.81 6.27 -13.95
C GLY A 115 3.65 7.26 -13.92
N GLU A 116 3.61 8.16 -14.90
CA GLU A 116 2.58 9.18 -15.05
C GLU A 116 1.83 9.00 -16.38
N ALA A 117 0.51 9.23 -16.36
CA ALA A 117 -0.33 9.31 -17.54
C ALA A 117 -1.03 10.68 -17.59
N SER A 118 -1.11 11.26 -18.79
CA SER A 118 -1.85 12.51 -19.04
C SER A 118 -3.27 12.19 -19.45
N GLY A 119 -4.28 12.73 -18.75
CA GLY A 119 -5.70 12.33 -18.87
C GLY A 119 -6.44 12.54 -20.21
N LYS A 120 -5.73 12.71 -21.33
CA LYS A 120 -6.32 12.76 -22.69
C LYS A 120 -6.05 11.51 -23.54
N ASP A 121 -5.00 10.77 -23.22
CA ASP A 121 -4.73 9.45 -23.78
C ASP A 121 -4.23 8.61 -22.61
N ASP A 122 -4.78 7.41 -22.39
CA ASP A 122 -4.26 6.40 -21.46
C ASP A 122 -2.83 5.94 -21.84
N SER A 123 -2.11 6.71 -22.67
CA SER A 123 -0.73 6.47 -23.04
C SER A 123 0.17 6.69 -21.83
N PHE A 124 0.57 5.59 -21.22
CA PHE A 124 1.69 5.52 -20.30
C PHE A 124 2.91 6.23 -20.90
N ASP A 125 3.51 7.17 -20.15
CA ASP A 125 4.76 7.83 -20.56
C ASP A 125 5.96 7.07 -19.98
N PRO A 126 6.65 6.22 -20.77
CA PRO A 126 7.79 5.45 -20.29
C PRO A 126 8.98 6.31 -19.88
N THR A 127 9.04 7.59 -20.29
CA THR A 127 10.12 8.49 -19.88
C THR A 127 9.98 8.98 -18.44
N THR A 128 8.77 8.89 -17.88
CA THR A 128 8.49 9.18 -16.47
C THR A 128 8.63 7.95 -15.58
N SER A 129 8.89 6.77 -16.18
CA SER A 129 8.94 5.53 -15.43
C SER A 129 10.14 5.46 -14.50
N ARG A 130 9.90 5.11 -13.25
CA ARG A 130 10.94 4.81 -12.28
C ARG A 130 10.69 3.45 -11.66
N MET A 131 11.77 2.72 -11.44
CA MET A 131 11.76 1.47 -10.70
C MET A 131 12.46 1.69 -9.37
N CYS A 132 11.80 1.26 -8.31
CA CYS A 132 12.33 1.23 -6.95
C CYS A 132 12.24 -0.20 -6.45
N GLU A 133 13.22 -0.60 -5.64
CA GLU A 133 13.27 -1.90 -5.00
C GLU A 133 13.46 -1.66 -3.51
N TRP A 134 12.63 -2.31 -2.70
CA TRP A 134 12.76 -2.33 -1.25
C TRP A 134 12.83 -3.76 -0.76
N GLU A 135 13.45 -3.96 0.40
CA GLU A 135 13.53 -5.25 1.05
C GLU A 135 12.88 -5.17 2.44
N LEU A 136 12.04 -6.16 2.77
CA LEU A 136 11.54 -6.33 4.12
C LEU A 136 12.50 -7.21 4.93
N MET A 137 13.10 -6.62 5.95
CA MET A 137 14.12 -7.25 6.78
C MET A 137 13.50 -8.16 7.85
N LEU A 138 14.29 -9.09 8.38
CA LEU A 138 13.88 -10.00 9.49
C LEU A 138 13.53 -9.27 10.79
N ASP A 139 13.97 -8.03 10.97
CA ASP A 139 13.62 -7.18 12.11
C ASP A 139 12.35 -6.33 11.86
N GLY A 140 11.71 -6.52 10.70
CA GLY A 140 10.50 -5.82 10.28
C GLY A 140 10.74 -4.46 9.62
N ARG A 141 11.98 -4.02 9.41
CA ARG A 141 12.27 -2.75 8.73
C ARG A 141 12.15 -2.88 7.22
N ILE A 142 11.78 -1.78 6.55
CA ILE A 142 11.68 -1.71 5.08
C ILE A 142 12.80 -0.79 4.58
N VAL A 143 13.77 -1.35 3.85
CA VAL A 143 15.00 -0.64 3.41
C VAL A 143 15.06 -0.41 1.91
#